data_AF-A0A7X7EYW8-F1
#
_entry.id   AF-A0A7X7EYW8-F1
#
_cell.length_a   1.000
_cell.length_b   1.000
_cell.length_c   1.000
_cell.angle_alpha   90.00
_cell.angle_beta   90.00
_cell.angle_gamma   90.00
#
_symmetry.space_group_name_H-M   'P 1'
#
loop_
_entity.id
_entity.type
_entity.pdbx_description
1 polymer ?
#
loop_
_entity_poly.entity_id
_entity_poly.type
_entity_poly.pdbx_seq_one_letter_code
_entity_poly.pdbx_strand_id
1 'polypeptide(L)' 'MLDFTPKNRYFVGIDSDGCAFDTMELKHKECFIPNIINYYELQGISKYAREAAEFVNLYSKS' A
#
# COMPACT_ATOMS: atom_id res chain seq x y z
N MET A 1 4.36 9.38 25.58
CA MET A 1 5.19 8.69 24.57
C MET A 1 5.91 7.56 25.30
N LEU A 2 5.99 6.36 24.71
CA LEU A 2 6.74 5.26 25.31
C LEU A 2 8.22 5.42 24.95
N ASP A 3 9.07 5.59 25.95
CA ASP A 3 10.53 5.66 25.75
C ASP A 3 11.14 4.26 25.93
N PHE A 4 11.79 3.78 24.87
CA PHE A 4 12.45 2.48 24.86
C PHE A 4 13.97 2.66 24.95
N THR A 5 14.60 2.02 25.94
CA THR A 5 16.07 1.96 26.04
C THR A 5 16.62 1.00 24.97
N PRO A 6 17.51 1.45 24.06
CA PRO A 6 18.11 0.59 23.05
C PRO A 6 18.91 -0.56 23.68
N LYS A 7 18.63 -1.80 23.26
CA LYS A 7 19.33 -3.01 23.76
C LYS A 7 20.45 -3.50 22.84
N ASN A 8 20.52 -2.98 21.61
CA ASN A 8 21.46 -3.41 20.58
C ASN A 8 22.14 -2.18 19.96
N ARG A 9 23.35 -2.38 19.41
CA ARG A 9 24.12 -1.32 18.74
C ARG A 9 23.47 -0.84 17.44
N TYR A 10 22.68 -1.69 16.79
CA TYR A 10 22.02 -1.41 15.53
C TYR A 10 20.55 -1.84 15.59
N PHE A 11 19.71 -1.11 14.85
CA PHE A 11 18.33 -1.47 14.56
C PHE A 11 18.24 -1.87 13.08
N VAL A 12 17.66 -3.03 12.81
CA VAL A 12 17.38 -3.49 11.45
C VAL A 12 15.87 -3.52 11.31
N GLY A 13 15.34 -2.60 10.50
CA GLY A 13 13.94 -2.57 10.11
C GLY A 13 13.79 -3.25 8.75
N ILE A 14 12.87 -4.21 8.66
CA ILE A 14 12.47 -4.81 7.40
C ILE A 14 11.05 -4.32 7.13
N ASP A 15 10.84 -3.69 5.98
CA ASP A 15 9.50 -3.36 5.54
C ASP A 15 8.75 -4.65 5.18
N SER A 16 7.56 -4.85 5.73
CA SER A 16 6.86 -6.12 5.56
C SER A 16 6.26 -6.23 4.17
N ASP A 17 5.61 -5.18 3.68
CA ASP A 17 4.85 -5.23 2.44
C ASP A 17 5.73 -4.84 1.25
N GLY A 18 5.82 -5.70 0.23
CA GLY A 18 6.60 -5.45 -0.98
C GLY A 18 8.12 -5.63 -0.82
N CYS A 19 8.62 -5.79 0.41
CA CYS A 19 10.02 -6.13 0.68
C CYS A 19 10.15 -7.52 1.32
N ALA A 20 9.58 -7.76 2.50
CA ALA A 20 9.60 -9.10 3.11
C ALA A 20 8.57 -10.06 2.49
N PHE A 21 7.41 -9.54 2.12
CA PHE A 21 6.29 -10.31 1.57
C PHE A 21 5.76 -9.68 0.29
N ASP A 22 5.40 -10.52 -0.68
CA ASP A 22 4.71 -10.08 -1.90
C ASP A 22 3.21 -9.88 -1.63
N THR A 23 2.89 -8.87 -0.84
CA THR A 23 1.51 -8.56 -0.40
C THR A 23 0.95 -7.30 -1.06
N MET A 24 1.79 -6.51 -1.75
CA MET A 24 1.40 -5.20 -2.28
C MET A 24 0.29 -5.30 -3.31
N GLU A 25 0.34 -6.31 -4.19
CA GLU A 25 -0.67 -6.48 -5.23
C GLU A 25 -2.07 -6.73 -4.64
N LEU A 26 -2.18 -7.70 -3.73
CA LEU A 26 -3.45 -8.02 -3.07
C LEU A 26 -3.95 -6.86 -2.21
N LYS A 27 -3.07 -6.21 -1.44
CA LYS A 27 -3.45 -5.10 -0.55
C LYS A 27 -4.01 -3.92 -1.32
N HIS A 28 -3.38 -3.56 -2.45
CA HIS A 28 -3.89 -2.47 -3.28
C HIS A 28 -5.21 -2.84 -3.96
N LYS A 29 -5.30 -4.01 -4.60
CA LYS A 29 -6.47 -4.41 -5.39
C LYS A 29 -7.70 -4.71 -4.54
N GLU A 30 -7.52 -5.35 -3.38
CA GLU A 30 -8.63 -5.83 -2.55
C GLU A 30 -8.97 -4.89 -1.37
N CYS A 31 -8.02 -4.08 -0.89
CA CYS A 31 -8.24 -3.25 0.29
C CYS A 31 -8.24 -1.75 -0.03
N PHE A 32 -7.21 -1.25 -0.72
CA PHE A 32 -7.02 0.19 -0.86
C PHE A 32 -7.86 0.81 -1.96
N ILE A 33 -7.78 0.27 -3.17
CA ILE A 33 -8.50 0.80 -4.32
C ILE A 33 -10.02 0.73 -4.12
N PRO A 34 -10.60 -0.37 -3.58
CA PRO A 34 -12.02 -0.42 -3.27
C PRO A 34 -12.43 0.65 -2.26
N ASN A 35 -11.59 0.91 -1.25
CA ASN A 35 -11.89 1.92 -0.24
C ASN A 35 -11.82 3.35 -0.81
N ILE A 36 -10.87 3.64 -1.72
CA ILE A 36 -10.82 4.91 -2.45
C ILE A 36 -12.10 5.10 -3.27
N ILE A 37 -12.49 4.10 -4.05
CA ILE A 37 -13.70 4.17 -4.88
C ILE A 37 -14.93 4.41 -4.03
N ASN A 38 -15.05 3.71 -2.89
CA ASN A 38 -16.18 3.86 -1.99
C ASN A 38 -16.23 5.25 -1.33
N TYR A 39 -15.10 5.72 -0.80
CA TYR A 39 -15.03 6.99 -0.07
C TYR A 39 -15.31 8.20 -0.96
N TYR A 40 -14.86 8.17 -2.21
CA TYR A 40 -15.05 9.26 -3.17
C TYR A 40 -16.24 9.05 -4.11
N GLU A 41 -17.08 8.04 -3.86
CA GLU A 41 -18.28 7.73 -4.66
C GLU A 41 -18.00 7.54 -6.17
N LEU A 42 -16.87 6.91 -6.51
CA LEU A 42 -16.38 6.76 -7.88
C LEU A 42 -16.91 5.50 -8.58
N GLN A 43 -17.99 4.88 -8.10
CA GLN A 43 -18.51 3.61 -8.63
C GLN A 43 -18.77 3.70 -10.14
N GLY A 44 -19.30 4.82 -10.63
CA GLY A 44 -19.59 5.06 -12.04
C GLY A 44 -18.35 5.10 -12.95
N ILE A 45 -17.17 5.38 -12.40
CA ILE A 45 -15.88 5.35 -13.11
C ILE A 45 -14.90 4.33 -12.52
N SER A 46 -15.42 3.35 -11.76
CA SER A 46 -14.59 2.46 -10.94
C SER A 46 -13.56 1.66 -11.76
N LYS A 47 -13.83 1.39 -13.04
CA LYS A 47 -12.85 0.80 -13.97
C LYS A 47 -11.60 1.69 -14.09
N TYR A 48 -11.78 2.96 -14.44
CA TYR A 48 -10.68 3.90 -14.65
C TYR A 48 -9.97 4.26 -13.34
N ALA A 49 -10.71 4.34 -12.24
CA ALA A 49 -10.13 4.54 -10.91
C ALA A 49 -9.20 3.39 -10.51
N ARG A 50 -9.58 2.14 -10.79
CA ARG A 50 -8.71 0.96 -10.58
C ARG A 50 -7.47 1.02 -11.45
N GLU A 51 -7.63 1.20 -12.76
CA GLU A 51 -6.51 1.24 -13.72
C GLU A 51 -5.49 2.33 -13.35
N ALA A 52 -5.95 3.53 -13.01
CA ALA A 52 -5.08 4.63 -12.60
C ALA A 52 -4.36 4.32 -11.28
N ALA A 53 -5.06 3.78 -10.29
CA ALA A 53 -4.46 3.47 -9.00
C ALA A 53 -3.47 2.31 -9.08
N GLU A 54 -3.74 1.28 -9.88
CA GLU A 54 -2.78 0.19 -10.14
C GLU A 54 -1.55 0.72 -10.88
N PHE A 55 -1.72 1.56 -11.90
CA PHE A 55 -0.58 2.14 -12.60
C PHE A 55 0.29 2.96 -11.64
N VAL A 56 -0.28 3.92 -10.92
CA VAL A 56 0.51 4.81 -10.07
C VAL A 56 1.21 4.05 -8.95
N ASN A 57 0.53 3.12 -8.29
CA ASN A 57 1.03 2.51 -7.06
C ASN A 57 1.76 1.17 -7.24
N LEU A 58 1.48 0.43 -8.31
CA LEU A 58 2.07 -0.91 -8.51
C LEU A 58 2.97 -1.00 -9.73
N TYR A 59 2.60 -0.35 -10.84
CA TYR A 59 3.18 -0.67 -12.15
C TYR A 59 3.89 0.49 -12.85
N SER A 60 3.93 1.67 -12.24
CA SER A 60 4.63 2.83 -12.79
C SER A 60 6.14 2.59 -12.78
N LYS A 61 6.83 3.12 -13.80
CA LYS A 61 8.28 3.00 -13.97
C LYS A 61 8.86 4.38 -14.27
N SER A 62 10.06 4.64 -13.76
CA SER A 62 10.85 5.84 -14.05
C SER A 62 11.62 5.72 -15.35
#